data_AF-F0QUI2-F1
#
_entry.id   AF-F0QUI2-F1
#
_cell.length_a   1.000
_cell.length_b   1.000
_cell.length_c   1.000
_cell.angle_alpha   90.00
_cell.angle_beta   90.00
_cell.angle_gamma   90.00
#
_symmetry.space_group_name_H-M   'P 1'
#
loop_
_entity.id
_entity.type
_entity.pdbx_description
1 polymer ?
#
loop_
_entity_poly.entity_id
_entity_poly.type
_entity_poly.pdbx_seq_one_letter_code
_entity_poly.pdbx_strand_id
1 'polypeptide(L)'
;MPFTGEPLKALLTDVVTPKYVYSLMNSLKCGSSTDKDFLVLTIGGGVKRVLLVTGFSINDYRIGNALIYMLLNKCVNHVYSIPTFSASQLSRWSIRIVPMVNPWPFNSWDIIRGKDPFYSIDDEGIPVRYDALTLKSKYSIKLHNLIHEINPELIVMLVSSDKWSISTPEPIRVNDYGSIDSDPADFVNHFSYESYPTIILSIPRDAEIREIASEIIQLIKEHSIKRQETKPLEVVVKVNGDIDNISNVLRVHGFLIGVDGNKLIIRASDKSQALLNALIDNNLIEHYFDVEISEIHLQ
;
A
#
# COMPACT_ATOMS: atom_id res chain seq x y z
N MET A 1 -1.66 27.58 8.60
CA MET A 1 -0.57 27.57 9.60
C MET A 1 0.68 28.13 8.95
N PRO A 2 1.42 29.05 9.60
CA PRO A 2 2.66 29.56 9.03
C PRO A 2 3.80 28.60 9.39
N PHE A 3 4.06 27.61 8.53
CA PHE A 3 5.29 26.83 8.55
C PHE A 3 6.45 27.63 7.91
N THR A 4 6.57 28.91 8.24
CA THR A 4 7.35 29.89 7.47
C THR A 4 8.80 30.04 7.93
N GLY A 5 9.20 29.45 9.06
CA GLY A 5 10.57 29.54 9.57
C GLY A 5 11.51 28.47 9.02
N GLU A 6 11.14 27.19 9.20
CA GLU A 6 12.01 26.03 8.92
C GLU A 6 11.17 24.85 8.42
N PRO A 7 10.76 24.81 7.14
CA PRO A 7 9.82 23.80 6.67
C PRO A 7 10.36 22.35 6.77
N LEU A 8 11.67 22.17 6.67
CA LEU A 8 12.28 20.85 6.84
C LEU A 8 12.22 20.35 8.29
N LYS A 9 12.12 21.24 9.28
CA LYS A 9 12.09 20.85 10.71
C LYS A 9 10.79 20.18 11.10
N ALA A 10 9.66 20.63 10.56
CA ALA A 10 8.36 20.00 10.82
C ALA A 10 8.34 18.51 10.43
N LEU A 11 9.04 18.15 9.35
CA LEU A 11 9.20 16.73 8.96
C LEU A 11 10.00 15.92 9.99
N LEU A 12 10.89 16.56 10.76
CA LEU A 12 11.70 15.88 11.77
C LEU A 12 10.97 15.71 13.10
N THR A 13 10.00 16.58 13.41
CA THR A 13 9.44 16.71 14.75
C THR A 13 7.94 16.49 14.86
N ASP A 14 7.18 16.62 13.77
CA ASP A 14 5.72 16.74 13.84
C ASP A 14 4.99 15.85 12.82
N VAL A 15 3.70 15.61 13.10
CA VAL A 15 2.77 15.09 12.09
C VAL A 15 2.51 16.20 11.07
N VAL A 16 2.75 15.92 9.79
CA VAL A 16 2.49 16.85 8.69
C VAL A 16 1.30 16.42 7.86
N THR A 17 0.60 17.38 7.26
CA THR A 17 -0.57 17.11 6.41
C THR A 17 -0.15 16.81 4.96
N PRO A 18 -0.95 16.07 4.17
CA PRO A 18 -0.70 15.90 2.74
C PRO A 18 -0.56 17.24 1.99
N LYS A 19 -1.40 18.22 2.33
CA LYS A 19 -1.38 19.57 1.72
C LYS A 19 -0.08 20.33 2.03
N TYR A 20 0.46 20.16 3.24
CA TYR A 20 1.74 20.73 3.61
C TYR A 20 2.86 20.16 2.73
N VAL A 21 2.93 18.84 2.63
CA VAL A 21 3.95 18.15 1.85
C VAL A 21 3.83 18.50 0.36
N TYR A 22 2.62 18.47 -0.20
CA TYR A 22 2.35 18.89 -1.58
C TYR A 22 2.87 20.30 -1.87
N SER A 23 2.58 21.25 -0.97
CA SER A 23 3.02 22.65 -1.10
C SER A 23 4.54 22.76 -1.01
N LEU A 24 5.17 22.03 -0.08
CA LEU A 24 6.61 22.03 0.11
C LEU A 24 7.36 21.47 -1.10
N MET A 25 6.93 20.30 -1.60
CA MET A 25 7.53 19.64 -2.77
C MET A 25 7.45 20.53 -4.02
N ASN A 26 6.29 21.17 -4.25
CA ASN A 26 6.11 22.07 -5.38
C ASN A 26 6.89 23.38 -5.26
N SER A 27 7.01 23.93 -4.05
CA SER A 27 7.80 25.15 -3.81
C SER A 27 9.29 24.92 -4.06
N LEU A 28 9.79 23.74 -3.68
CA LEU A 28 11.19 23.34 -3.89
C LEU A 28 11.44 22.71 -5.27
N LYS A 29 10.40 22.55 -6.10
CA LYS A 29 10.46 21.87 -7.41
C LYS A 29 11.14 20.50 -7.32
N CYS A 30 10.84 19.75 -6.26
CA CYS A 30 11.47 18.47 -5.96
C CYS A 30 10.58 17.30 -6.39
N GLY A 31 10.95 16.60 -7.46
CA GLY A 31 10.15 15.51 -8.02
C GLY A 31 8.80 16.00 -8.59
N SER A 32 7.83 15.09 -8.70
CA SER A 32 6.45 15.41 -9.06
C SER A 32 5.47 14.94 -8.01
N SER A 33 4.43 15.74 -7.76
CA SER A 33 3.29 15.39 -6.91
C SER A 33 1.98 15.48 -7.72
N THR A 34 1.07 14.53 -7.55
CA THR A 34 -0.13 14.40 -8.41
C THR A 34 -1.43 14.87 -7.77
N ASP A 35 -1.69 14.52 -6.51
CA ASP A 35 -2.92 14.85 -5.80
C ASP A 35 -2.58 15.43 -4.40
N LYS A 36 -3.21 16.54 -4.03
CA LYS A 36 -3.01 17.23 -2.75
C LYS A 36 -3.73 16.55 -1.58
N ASP A 37 -4.76 15.76 -1.88
CA ASP A 37 -5.63 15.08 -0.91
C ASP A 37 -5.31 13.58 -0.82
N PHE A 38 -4.66 12.98 -1.83
CA PHE A 38 -4.06 11.64 -1.77
C PHE A 38 -2.66 11.68 -2.41
N LEU A 39 -1.65 11.99 -1.61
CA LEU A 39 -0.35 12.38 -2.13
C LEU A 39 0.44 11.19 -2.68
N VAL A 40 0.85 11.30 -3.95
CA VAL A 40 1.85 10.42 -4.57
C VAL A 40 3.07 11.25 -4.97
N LEU A 41 4.23 10.86 -4.47
CA LEU A 41 5.51 11.50 -4.79
C LEU A 41 6.29 10.61 -5.75
N THR A 42 6.81 11.18 -6.83
CA THR A 42 7.60 10.41 -7.81
C THR A 42 9.00 11.00 -7.97
N ILE A 43 10.00 10.11 -8.03
CA ILE A 43 11.38 10.45 -8.34
C ILE A 43 12.02 9.39 -9.26
N GLY A 44 12.97 9.83 -10.09
CA GLY A 44 13.64 8.98 -11.06
C GLY A 44 12.90 8.88 -12.38
N GLY A 45 13.56 8.29 -13.38
CA GLY A 45 13.04 8.16 -14.74
C GLY A 45 13.32 6.79 -15.35
N GLY A 46 13.68 5.81 -14.51
CA GLY A 46 13.97 4.46 -14.95
C GLY A 46 12.74 3.68 -15.42
N VAL A 47 12.97 2.63 -16.21
CA VAL A 47 11.91 1.79 -16.77
C VAL A 47 11.23 0.89 -15.73
N LYS A 48 11.99 0.46 -14.71
CA LYS A 48 11.44 -0.36 -13.62
C LYS A 48 10.76 0.52 -12.59
N ARG A 49 9.68 0.07 -11.99
CA ARG A 49 8.81 0.82 -11.09
C ARG A 49 8.81 0.16 -9.71
N VAL A 50 9.08 0.96 -8.69
CA VAL A 50 8.92 0.59 -7.28
C VAL A 50 7.87 1.49 -6.66
N LEU A 51 7.01 0.89 -5.84
CA LEU A 51 6.06 1.62 -5.02
C LEU A 51 6.38 1.45 -3.54
N LEU A 52 6.60 2.56 -2.84
CA LEU A 52 6.74 2.63 -1.39
C LEU A 52 5.42 3.10 -0.78
N VAL A 53 4.87 2.35 0.18
CA VAL A 53 3.54 2.62 0.75
C VAL A 53 3.60 2.64 2.27
N THR A 54 3.02 3.65 2.89
CA THR A 54 2.88 3.76 4.35
C THR A 54 1.73 4.71 4.73
N GLY A 55 1.50 4.92 6.03
CA GLY A 55 0.52 5.91 6.49
C GLY A 55 -0.91 5.40 6.44
N PHE A 56 -1.14 4.13 6.77
CA PHE A 56 -2.48 3.63 7.05
C PHE A 56 -2.96 4.10 8.43
N SER A 57 -2.02 4.34 9.35
CA SER A 57 -2.25 4.94 10.66
C SER A 57 -1.47 6.24 10.81
N ILE A 58 -1.97 7.17 11.62
CA ILE A 58 -1.19 8.35 12.03
C ILE A 58 0.12 7.94 12.73
N ASN A 59 0.18 6.76 13.36
CA ASN A 59 1.39 6.25 13.99
C ASN A 59 2.55 6.01 13.00
N ASP A 60 2.26 5.89 11.71
CA ASP A 60 3.28 5.73 10.66
C ASP A 60 3.90 7.07 10.23
N TYR A 61 3.51 8.21 10.81
CA TYR A 61 3.92 9.54 10.34
C TYR A 61 5.44 9.72 10.26
N ARG A 62 6.20 9.12 11.18
CA ARG A 62 7.68 9.18 11.15
C ARG A 62 8.25 8.50 9.91
N ILE A 63 7.65 7.40 9.47
CA ILE A 63 8.05 6.68 8.26
C ILE A 63 7.73 7.54 7.04
N GLY A 64 6.50 8.05 6.95
CA GLY A 64 6.08 8.96 5.87
C GLY A 64 6.99 10.19 5.78
N ASN A 65 7.29 10.82 6.90
CA ASN A 65 8.18 11.97 6.98
C ASN A 65 9.62 11.62 6.57
N ALA A 66 10.15 10.47 6.98
CA ALA A 66 11.48 10.02 6.58
C ALA A 66 11.59 9.89 5.05
N LEU A 67 10.57 9.32 4.40
CA LEU A 67 10.51 9.22 2.94
C LEU A 67 10.50 10.60 2.28
N ILE A 68 9.66 11.51 2.77
CA ILE A 68 9.56 12.88 2.25
C ILE A 68 10.90 13.60 2.42
N TYR A 69 11.51 13.50 3.60
CA TYR A 69 12.80 14.13 3.90
C TYR A 69 13.93 13.56 3.03
N MET A 70 13.95 12.24 2.80
CA MET A 70 14.89 11.57 1.90
C MET A 70 14.79 12.08 0.46
N LEU A 71 13.57 12.33 -0.03
CA LEU A 71 13.35 12.93 -1.34
C LEU A 71 13.81 14.39 -1.37
N LEU A 72 13.39 15.20 -0.41
CA LEU A 72 13.76 16.61 -0.34
C LEU A 72 15.27 16.80 -0.24
N ASN A 73 15.96 15.99 0.58
CA ASN A 73 17.41 16.08 0.74
C ASN A 73 18.16 15.93 -0.60
N LYS A 74 17.61 15.18 -1.57
CA LYS A 74 18.17 15.07 -2.92
C LYS A 74 18.13 16.39 -3.69
N CYS A 75 17.13 17.22 -3.44
CA CYS A 75 16.85 18.44 -4.19
C CYS A 75 17.49 19.69 -3.57
N VAL A 76 17.58 19.76 -2.24
CA VAL A 76 18.04 20.97 -1.52
C VAL A 76 19.51 20.96 -1.11
N ASN A 77 20.29 19.90 -1.38
CA ASN A 77 21.71 19.78 -0.99
C ASN A 77 21.96 20.29 0.44
N HIS A 78 21.17 19.80 1.40
CA HIS A 78 21.13 20.32 2.76
C HIS A 78 22.33 19.83 3.60
N VAL A 79 22.72 20.60 4.62
CA VAL A 79 23.88 20.33 5.49
C VAL A 79 23.73 19.02 6.30
N TYR A 80 22.49 18.63 6.62
CA TYR A 80 22.15 17.37 7.28
C TYR A 80 21.89 16.28 6.23
N SER A 81 22.98 15.83 5.60
CA SER A 81 22.95 14.81 4.56
C SER A 81 22.51 13.45 5.14
N ILE A 82 21.23 13.10 4.97
CA ILE A 82 20.80 11.71 5.09
C ILE A 82 21.02 10.96 3.77
N PRO A 83 21.18 9.62 3.79
CA PRO A 83 21.22 8.81 2.58
C PRO A 83 20.02 9.07 1.67
N THR A 84 20.26 9.13 0.36
CA THR A 84 19.22 9.28 -0.66
C THR A 84 19.61 8.45 -1.89
N PHE A 85 18.67 8.23 -2.81
CA PHE A 85 18.91 7.41 -3.99
C PHE A 85 20.03 7.99 -4.86
N SER A 86 20.92 7.09 -5.27
CA SER A 86 21.98 7.39 -6.22
C SER A 86 21.41 7.68 -7.62
N ALA A 87 22.15 8.42 -8.44
CA ALA A 87 21.76 8.65 -9.83
C ALA A 87 21.64 7.34 -10.63
N SER A 88 22.51 6.36 -10.34
CA SER A 88 22.46 5.03 -10.95
C SER A 88 21.19 4.27 -10.57
N GLN A 89 20.74 4.32 -9.32
CA GLN A 89 19.46 3.75 -8.92
C GLN A 89 18.28 4.43 -9.64
N LEU A 90 18.25 5.76 -9.67
CA LEU A 90 17.16 6.53 -10.29
C LEU A 90 17.12 6.44 -11.83
N SER A 91 18.22 6.04 -12.47
CA SER A 91 18.26 5.72 -13.90
C SER A 91 17.64 4.36 -14.23
N ARG A 92 17.61 3.44 -13.26
CA ARG A 92 17.03 2.09 -13.41
C ARG A 92 15.59 2.03 -12.91
N TRP A 93 15.32 2.75 -11.82
CA TRP A 93 14.05 2.74 -11.10
C TRP A 93 13.35 4.10 -11.17
N SER A 94 12.06 4.07 -11.47
CA SER A 94 11.09 5.10 -11.13
C SER A 94 10.48 4.74 -9.78
N ILE A 95 10.73 5.56 -8.76
CA ILE A 95 10.28 5.32 -7.39
C ILE A 95 9.07 6.20 -7.13
N ARG A 96 7.95 5.57 -6.78
CA ARG A 96 6.72 6.23 -6.36
C ARG A 96 6.50 5.99 -4.87
N ILE A 97 6.02 7.01 -4.16
CA ILE A 97 5.81 6.97 -2.71
C ILE A 97 4.40 7.44 -2.39
N VAL A 98 3.67 6.65 -1.62
CA VAL A 98 2.43 7.02 -0.96
C VAL A 98 2.72 7.14 0.54
N PRO A 99 3.04 8.34 1.06
CA PRO A 99 3.46 8.51 2.45
C PRO A 99 2.30 8.49 3.44
N MET A 100 1.06 8.65 2.95
CA MET A 100 -0.16 8.78 3.74
C MET A 100 -1.33 8.13 2.98
N VAL A 101 -1.44 6.80 3.02
CA VAL A 101 -2.56 6.09 2.39
C VAL A 101 -3.90 6.52 2.97
N ASN A 102 -3.98 6.66 4.29
CA ASN A 102 -5.14 7.22 4.98
C ASN A 102 -4.81 8.67 5.40
N PRO A 103 -5.09 9.68 4.56
CA PRO A 103 -4.71 11.07 4.83
C PRO A 103 -5.59 11.74 5.89
N TRP A 104 -6.77 11.22 6.22
CA TRP A 104 -7.71 11.91 7.10
C TRP A 104 -7.19 12.10 8.55
N PRO A 105 -6.64 11.06 9.22
CA PRO A 105 -6.04 11.21 10.55
C PRO A 105 -4.98 12.31 10.62
N PHE A 106 -4.21 12.50 9.55
CA PHE A 106 -3.16 13.52 9.44
C PHE A 106 -3.71 14.94 9.30
N ASN A 107 -4.97 15.10 8.90
CA ASN A 107 -5.65 16.39 8.75
C ASN A 107 -6.48 16.79 9.98
N SER A 108 -6.72 15.86 10.91
CA SER A 108 -7.59 16.07 12.08
C SER A 108 -6.78 16.40 13.33
N TRP A 109 -6.95 17.62 13.83
CA TRP A 109 -6.17 18.12 14.97
C TRP A 109 -6.49 17.40 16.28
N ASP A 110 -7.73 16.94 16.43
CA ASP A 110 -8.16 16.14 17.56
C ASP A 110 -7.47 14.77 17.59
N ILE A 111 -7.23 14.19 16.41
CA ILE A 111 -6.57 12.90 16.26
C ILE A 111 -5.08 13.05 16.56
N ILE A 112 -4.44 14.06 15.95
CA ILE A 112 -3.05 14.41 16.21
C ILE A 112 -2.78 14.62 17.73
N ARG A 113 -3.78 15.07 18.48
CA ARG A 113 -3.69 15.35 19.92
C ARG A 113 -3.91 14.17 20.86
N GLY A 114 -4.19 12.97 20.36
CA GLY A 114 -4.31 11.80 21.23
C GLY A 114 -5.61 11.00 21.14
N LYS A 115 -6.48 11.24 20.16
CA LYS A 115 -7.72 10.45 20.03
C LYS A 115 -7.44 9.11 19.34
N ASP A 116 -6.79 8.21 20.08
CA ASP A 116 -6.33 6.88 19.64
C ASP A 116 -7.36 6.06 18.82
N PRO A 117 -8.67 6.04 19.14
CA PRO A 117 -9.65 5.26 18.37
C PRO A 117 -9.74 5.63 16.89
N PHE A 118 -9.31 6.84 16.52
CA PHE A 118 -9.43 7.38 15.17
C PHE A 118 -8.13 7.30 14.36
N TYR A 119 -7.08 6.70 14.91
CA TYR A 119 -5.74 6.75 14.32
C TYR A 119 -5.63 6.05 12.98
N SER A 120 -6.48 5.04 12.74
CA SER A 120 -6.37 4.13 11.60
C SER A 120 -7.66 4.02 10.78
N ILE A 121 -8.67 4.84 11.10
CA ILE A 121 -9.93 4.90 10.34
C ILE A 121 -9.98 6.17 9.50
N ASP A 122 -10.78 6.18 8.45
CA ASP A 122 -11.02 7.38 7.64
C ASP A 122 -12.17 8.25 8.19
N ASP A 123 -12.56 9.27 7.42
CA ASP A 123 -13.66 10.18 7.77
C ASP A 123 -15.05 9.52 7.84
N GLU A 124 -15.19 8.30 7.33
CA GLU A 124 -16.42 7.50 7.34
C GLU A 124 -16.37 6.39 8.41
N GLY A 125 -15.28 6.31 9.18
CA GLY A 125 -15.09 5.30 10.21
C GLY A 125 -14.60 3.96 9.66
N ILE A 126 -14.14 3.91 8.41
CA ILE A 126 -13.66 2.69 7.75
C ILE A 126 -12.18 2.50 8.08
N PRO A 127 -11.77 1.33 8.61
CA PRO A 127 -10.36 1.03 8.83
C PRO A 127 -9.66 0.73 7.50
N VAL A 128 -9.13 1.76 6.84
CA VAL A 128 -8.58 1.71 5.46
C VAL A 128 -7.62 0.52 5.26
N ARG A 129 -6.77 0.20 6.24
CA ARG A 129 -5.83 -0.93 6.16
C ARG A 129 -6.51 -2.27 5.89
N TYR A 130 -7.67 -2.51 6.49
CA TYR A 130 -8.37 -3.80 6.48
C TYR A 130 -9.53 -3.84 5.48
N ASP A 131 -9.59 -2.86 4.58
CA ASP A 131 -10.66 -2.70 3.59
C ASP A 131 -10.17 -3.09 2.18
N ALA A 132 -9.16 -3.96 2.08
CA ALA A 132 -8.58 -4.34 0.80
C ALA A 132 -9.52 -5.17 -0.07
N LEU A 133 -10.36 -6.03 0.51
CA LEU A 133 -11.31 -6.87 -0.23
C LEU A 133 -12.61 -6.15 -0.59
N THR A 134 -13.09 -5.27 0.29
CA THR A 134 -14.40 -4.63 0.11
C THR A 134 -14.34 -3.26 -0.54
N LEU A 135 -13.17 -2.61 -0.47
CA LEU A 135 -12.90 -1.32 -1.10
C LEU A 135 -13.99 -0.26 -0.81
N LYS A 136 -14.51 -0.22 0.42
CA LYS A 136 -15.57 0.71 0.82
C LYS A 136 -15.04 2.14 0.95
N SER A 137 -13.82 2.29 1.48
CA SER A 137 -13.19 3.59 1.61
C SER A 137 -12.73 4.11 0.25
N LYS A 138 -12.97 5.39 -0.01
CA LYS A 138 -12.41 6.10 -1.17
C LYS A 138 -10.88 6.00 -1.24
N TYR A 139 -10.20 5.89 -0.10
CA TYR A 139 -8.74 5.77 -0.05
C TYR A 139 -8.27 4.36 -0.42
N SER A 140 -9.03 3.32 -0.05
CA SER A 140 -8.82 1.95 -0.50
C SER A 140 -8.91 1.84 -2.02
N ILE A 141 -9.98 2.41 -2.60
CA ILE A 141 -10.18 2.46 -4.06
C ILE A 141 -9.02 3.19 -4.74
N LYS A 142 -8.60 4.36 -4.21
CA LYS A 142 -7.48 5.12 -4.77
C LYS A 142 -6.16 4.34 -4.75
N LEU A 143 -5.82 3.69 -3.63
CA LEU A 143 -4.59 2.90 -3.52
C LEU A 143 -4.62 1.71 -4.48
N HIS A 144 -5.73 0.96 -4.51
CA HIS A 144 -5.89 -0.20 -5.37
C HIS A 144 -5.73 0.18 -6.85
N ASN A 145 -6.50 1.17 -7.33
CA ASN A 145 -6.40 1.67 -8.70
C ASN A 145 -4.99 2.18 -9.04
N LEU A 146 -4.34 2.89 -8.12
CA LEU A 146 -2.97 3.39 -8.32
C LEU A 146 -1.97 2.25 -8.55
N ILE A 147 -2.08 1.15 -7.79
CA ILE A 147 -1.18 0.00 -7.93
C ILE A 147 -1.39 -0.69 -9.28
N HIS A 148 -2.64 -0.88 -9.70
CA HIS A 148 -2.96 -1.45 -11.01
C HIS A 148 -2.50 -0.55 -12.16
N GLU A 149 -2.64 0.78 -12.03
CA GLU A 149 -2.13 1.76 -13.01
C GLU A 149 -0.60 1.73 -13.11
N ILE A 150 0.09 1.74 -11.97
CA ILE A 150 1.56 1.70 -11.93
C ILE A 150 2.08 0.37 -12.46
N ASN A 151 1.41 -0.73 -12.11
CA ASN A 151 1.86 -2.10 -12.30
C ASN A 151 3.33 -2.28 -11.86
N PRO A 152 3.62 -2.08 -10.55
CA PRO A 152 5.00 -2.04 -10.04
C PRO A 152 5.67 -3.41 -10.08
N GLU A 153 6.98 -3.45 -10.35
CA GLU A 153 7.81 -4.64 -10.22
C GLU A 153 8.05 -5.04 -8.77
N LEU A 154 7.96 -4.08 -7.84
CA LEU A 154 8.07 -4.32 -6.41
C LEU A 154 7.26 -3.29 -5.62
N ILE A 155 6.49 -3.78 -4.66
CA ILE A 155 5.82 -2.98 -3.62
C ILE A 155 6.58 -3.17 -2.32
N VAL A 156 6.89 -2.07 -1.62
CA VAL A 156 7.44 -2.10 -0.26
C VAL A 156 6.43 -1.43 0.66
N MET A 157 5.80 -2.26 1.51
CA MET A 157 4.89 -1.84 2.56
C MET A 157 5.71 -1.52 3.81
N LEU A 158 5.65 -0.26 4.27
CA LEU A 158 6.41 0.21 5.43
C LEU A 158 5.44 0.40 6.59
N VAL A 159 5.66 -0.33 7.68
CA VAL A 159 4.75 -0.37 8.83
C VAL A 159 5.48 -0.08 10.13
N SER A 160 4.84 0.66 11.03
CA SER A 160 5.38 0.87 12.37
C SER A 160 5.32 -0.41 13.21
N SER A 161 6.41 -0.72 13.92
CA SER A 161 6.55 -1.90 14.80
C SER A 161 7.42 -1.57 16.02
N ASP A 162 7.66 -2.57 16.87
CA ASP A 162 8.59 -2.48 17.99
C ASP A 162 10.03 -2.88 17.63
N LYS A 163 10.22 -3.57 16.50
CA LYS A 163 11.53 -4.07 16.05
C LYS A 163 11.64 -4.07 14.54
N TRP A 164 12.88 -3.94 14.04
CA TRP A 164 13.19 -4.13 12.64
C TRP A 164 12.87 -5.56 12.20
N SER A 165 12.13 -5.69 11.10
CA SER A 165 12.00 -6.97 10.39
C SER A 165 11.65 -6.75 8.93
N ILE A 166 12.14 -7.65 8.09
CA ILE A 166 11.79 -7.73 6.68
C ILE A 166 11.11 -9.08 6.46
N SER A 167 9.91 -9.06 5.91
CA SER A 167 9.17 -10.25 5.53
C SER A 167 8.56 -10.12 4.14
N THR A 168 8.14 -11.24 3.59
CA THR A 168 7.38 -11.31 2.34
C THR A 168 6.10 -12.11 2.56
N PRO A 169 4.92 -11.57 2.25
CA PRO A 169 3.67 -12.30 2.36
C PRO A 169 3.62 -13.43 1.31
N GLU A 170 3.10 -14.59 1.70
CA GLU A 170 2.77 -15.63 0.73
C GLU A 170 1.66 -15.12 -0.24
N PRO A 171 1.56 -15.66 -1.47
CA PRO A 171 2.31 -16.76 -2.08
C PRO A 171 3.61 -16.35 -2.80
N ILE A 172 4.06 -15.10 -2.64
CA ILE A 172 5.21 -14.57 -3.37
C ILE A 172 6.36 -14.29 -2.42
N ARG A 173 7.46 -15.02 -2.61
CA ARG A 173 8.71 -14.78 -1.90
C ARG A 173 9.62 -13.89 -2.72
N VAL A 174 10.18 -12.87 -2.06
CA VAL A 174 11.19 -11.99 -2.62
C VAL A 174 12.50 -12.24 -1.88
N ASN A 175 13.56 -12.59 -2.62
CA ASN A 175 14.83 -13.05 -2.07
C ASN A 175 14.62 -14.22 -1.08
N ASP A 176 15.39 -14.25 0.01
CA ASP A 176 15.31 -15.28 1.06
C ASP A 176 14.85 -14.66 2.41
N TYR A 177 14.03 -13.61 2.35
CA TYR A 177 13.40 -13.03 3.55
C TYR A 177 12.38 -13.99 4.18
N GLY A 178 12.06 -13.78 5.46
CA GLY A 178 11.08 -14.60 6.16
C GLY A 178 9.68 -14.46 5.57
N SER A 179 8.90 -15.54 5.56
CA SER A 179 7.50 -15.53 5.14
C SER A 179 6.57 -15.23 6.31
N ILE A 180 5.45 -14.57 6.03
CA ILE A 180 4.35 -14.41 6.99
C ILE A 180 3.04 -14.88 6.37
N ASP A 181 2.14 -15.36 7.23
CA ASP A 181 0.77 -15.65 6.84
C ASP A 181 0.07 -14.33 6.49
N SER A 182 -0.62 -14.34 5.36
CA SER A 182 -1.19 -13.15 4.75
C SER A 182 -2.71 -13.15 4.88
N ASP A 183 -3.27 -12.13 5.53
CA ASP A 183 -4.71 -11.85 5.46
C ASP A 183 -5.01 -11.11 4.14
N PRO A 184 -5.85 -11.65 3.24
CA PRO A 184 -6.24 -10.97 2.01
C PRO A 184 -7.00 -9.66 2.23
N ALA A 185 -7.57 -9.41 3.41
CA ALA A 185 -8.24 -8.14 3.72
C ALA A 185 -7.28 -7.03 4.17
N ASP A 186 -6.05 -7.37 4.59
CA ASP A 186 -5.03 -6.40 5.00
C ASP A 186 -4.21 -5.94 3.80
N PHE A 187 -4.29 -4.64 3.45
CA PHE A 187 -3.53 -4.05 2.36
C PHE A 187 -2.02 -4.25 2.46
N VAL A 188 -1.47 -4.47 3.66
CA VAL A 188 -0.04 -4.77 3.85
C VAL A 188 0.37 -6.05 3.13
N ASN A 189 -0.57 -6.99 2.96
CA ASN A 189 -0.33 -8.29 2.33
C ASN A 189 -1.11 -8.48 1.03
N HIS A 190 -2.28 -7.84 0.89
CA HIS A 190 -3.27 -8.07 -0.16
C HIS A 190 -2.69 -8.22 -1.56
N PHE A 191 -1.77 -7.33 -1.96
CA PHE A 191 -1.26 -7.30 -3.33
C PHE A 191 -0.39 -8.50 -3.70
N SER A 192 0.13 -9.29 -2.74
CA SER A 192 0.78 -10.58 -3.07
C SER A 192 -0.23 -11.60 -3.62
N TYR A 193 -1.48 -11.56 -3.16
CA TYR A 193 -2.55 -12.38 -3.70
C TYR A 193 -3.00 -11.95 -5.11
N GLU A 194 -2.73 -10.69 -5.47
CA GLU A 194 -2.91 -10.15 -6.82
C GLU A 194 -1.62 -10.24 -7.68
N SER A 195 -0.68 -11.11 -7.27
CA SER A 195 0.57 -11.41 -8.00
C SER A 195 1.62 -10.29 -8.05
N TYR A 196 1.51 -9.28 -7.18
CA TYR A 196 2.54 -8.24 -7.04
C TYR A 196 3.61 -8.65 -6.02
N PRO A 197 4.90 -8.67 -6.40
CA PRO A 197 5.99 -8.87 -5.46
C PRO A 197 5.95 -7.80 -4.37
N THR A 198 5.79 -8.24 -3.12
CA THR A 198 5.61 -7.35 -1.97
C THR A 198 6.63 -7.68 -0.90
N ILE A 199 7.30 -6.65 -0.37
CA ILE A 199 8.14 -6.72 0.82
C ILE A 199 7.46 -5.90 1.91
N ILE A 200 7.43 -6.43 3.12
CA ILE A 200 6.98 -5.71 4.30
C ILE A 200 8.21 -5.38 5.14
N LEU A 201 8.46 -4.09 5.32
CA LEU A 201 9.49 -3.59 6.22
C LEU A 201 8.81 -3.03 7.47
N SER A 202 9.01 -3.73 8.58
CA SER A 202 8.60 -3.29 9.91
C SER A 202 9.68 -2.42 10.52
N ILE A 203 9.30 -1.21 10.94
CA ILE A 203 10.21 -0.15 11.38
C ILE A 203 9.91 0.22 12.83
N PRO A 204 10.90 0.14 13.75
CA PRO A 204 10.75 0.61 15.12
C PRO A 204 10.21 2.04 15.20
N ARG A 205 9.27 2.29 16.10
CA ARG A 205 8.69 3.63 16.33
C ARG A 205 9.73 4.70 16.66
N ASP A 206 10.85 4.31 17.24
CA ASP A 206 11.95 5.17 17.65
C ASP A 206 13.06 5.30 16.60
N ALA A 207 13.03 4.52 15.51
CA ALA A 207 14.04 4.51 14.45
C ALA A 207 14.38 5.90 13.92
N GLU A 208 15.67 6.14 13.70
CA GLU A 208 16.13 7.41 13.14
C GLU A 208 15.82 7.50 11.64
N ILE A 209 15.53 8.70 11.16
CA ILE A 209 15.25 8.94 9.72
C ILE A 209 16.38 8.43 8.83
N ARG A 210 17.63 8.53 9.29
CA ARG A 210 18.81 8.04 8.57
C ARG A 210 18.83 6.51 8.42
N GLU A 211 18.40 5.79 9.45
CA GLU A 211 18.30 4.32 9.44
C GLU A 211 17.21 3.89 8.47
N ILE A 212 16.03 4.52 8.56
CA ILE A 212 14.90 4.28 7.66
C ILE A 212 15.31 4.48 6.19
N ALA A 213 15.94 5.61 5.88
CA ALA A 213 16.42 5.88 4.52
C ALA A 213 17.44 4.84 4.04
N SER A 214 18.37 4.43 4.91
CA SER A 214 19.40 3.44 4.57
C SER A 214 18.79 2.09 4.22
N GLU A 215 17.85 1.60 5.04
CA GLU A 215 17.17 0.32 4.81
C GLU A 215 16.36 0.34 3.51
N ILE A 216 15.61 1.40 3.25
CA ILE A 216 14.82 1.55 2.02
C ILE A 216 15.71 1.54 0.77
N ILE A 217 16.83 2.26 0.80
CA ILE A 217 17.78 2.29 -0.31
C ILE A 217 18.37 0.90 -0.57
N GLN A 218 18.64 0.13 0.50
CA GLN A 218 19.16 -1.22 0.39
C GLN A 218 18.14 -2.24 -0.12
N LEU A 219 16.85 -2.05 0.20
CA LEU A 219 15.75 -2.87 -0.31
C LEU A 219 15.55 -2.69 -1.81
N ILE A 220 15.70 -1.46 -2.32
CA ILE A 220 15.54 -1.14 -3.73
C ILE A 220 16.83 -1.44 -4.50
N LYS A 221 17.09 -2.73 -4.62
CA LYS A 221 18.12 -3.33 -5.47
C LYS A 221 17.50 -4.42 -6.35
N GLU A 222 18.33 -5.04 -7.18
CA GLU A 222 17.89 -6.23 -7.92
C GLU A 222 17.47 -7.33 -6.94
N HIS A 223 16.35 -7.99 -7.23
CA HIS A 223 15.72 -8.97 -6.37
C HIS A 223 15.31 -10.20 -7.18
N SER A 224 15.31 -11.36 -6.52
CA SER A 224 14.77 -12.60 -7.07
C SER A 224 13.33 -12.80 -6.59
N ILE A 225 12.47 -13.32 -7.47
CA ILE A 225 11.06 -13.57 -7.16
C ILE A 225 10.81 -15.07 -7.32
N LYS A 226 10.29 -15.70 -6.28
CA LYS A 226 9.82 -17.09 -6.30
C LYS A 226 8.32 -17.06 -6.05
N ARG A 227 7.54 -17.63 -6.97
CA ARG A 227 6.07 -17.71 -6.87
C ARG A 227 5.67 -19.13 -6.57
N GLN A 228 4.74 -19.32 -5.63
CA GLN A 228 4.09 -20.61 -5.48
C GLN A 228 3.10 -20.83 -6.62
N GLU A 229 3.04 -22.06 -7.13
CA GLU A 229 2.04 -22.44 -8.13
C GLU A 229 0.66 -22.49 -7.50
N THR A 230 -0.32 -21.92 -8.18
CA THR A 230 -1.71 -21.92 -7.75
C THR A 230 -2.54 -22.73 -8.74
N LYS A 231 -3.45 -23.55 -8.20
CA LYS A 231 -4.39 -24.32 -9.03
C LYS A 231 -5.50 -23.40 -9.51
N PRO A 232 -5.83 -23.41 -10.82
CA PRO A 232 -7.01 -22.73 -11.35
C PRO A 232 -8.29 -23.28 -10.73
N LEU A 233 -9.08 -22.38 -10.14
CA LEU A 233 -10.36 -22.68 -9.53
C LEU A 233 -11.45 -21.77 -10.11
N GLU A 234 -12.64 -22.33 -10.20
CA GLU A 234 -13.89 -21.61 -10.40
C GLU A 234 -14.81 -21.87 -9.20
N VAL A 235 -15.49 -20.84 -8.73
CA VAL A 235 -16.50 -20.97 -7.67
C VAL A 235 -17.83 -20.40 -8.14
N VAL A 236 -18.91 -21.10 -7.84
CA VAL A 236 -20.27 -20.63 -8.05
C VAL A 236 -20.86 -20.27 -6.69
N VAL A 237 -21.22 -19.01 -6.52
CA VAL A 237 -21.84 -18.52 -5.29
C VAL A 237 -23.26 -18.05 -5.56
N LYS A 238 -24.15 -18.27 -4.59
CA LYS A 238 -25.50 -17.72 -4.58
C LYS A 238 -25.49 -16.40 -3.82
N VAL A 239 -26.07 -15.38 -4.42
CA VAL A 239 -26.14 -14.03 -3.86
C VAL A 239 -27.53 -13.77 -3.32
N ASN A 240 -27.62 -13.37 -2.05
CA ASN A 240 -28.87 -12.99 -1.41
C ASN A 240 -29.11 -11.46 -1.41
N GLY A 241 -28.10 -10.67 -1.79
CA GLY A 241 -28.12 -9.20 -1.79
C GLY A 241 -27.89 -8.58 -3.18
N ASP A 242 -27.20 -7.44 -3.19
CA ASP A 242 -26.91 -6.65 -4.40
C ASP A 242 -25.81 -7.32 -5.24
N ILE A 243 -26.26 -8.11 -6.21
CA ILE A 243 -25.39 -8.86 -7.13
C ILE A 243 -24.50 -7.96 -7.99
N ASP A 244 -24.97 -6.75 -8.34
CA ASP A 244 -24.22 -5.82 -9.18
C ASP A 244 -23.08 -5.20 -8.39
N ASN A 245 -23.35 -4.78 -7.15
CA ASN A 245 -22.33 -4.26 -6.26
C ASN A 245 -21.22 -5.29 -6.00
N ILE A 246 -21.59 -6.52 -5.62
CA ILE A 246 -20.62 -7.61 -5.37
C ILE A 246 -19.82 -7.92 -6.64
N SER A 247 -20.50 -8.02 -7.78
CA SER A 247 -19.82 -8.27 -9.07
C SER A 247 -18.82 -7.17 -9.42
N ASN A 248 -19.15 -5.91 -9.15
CA ASN A 248 -18.27 -4.78 -9.44
C ASN A 248 -17.02 -4.80 -8.55
N VAL A 249 -17.17 -5.04 -7.25
CA VAL A 249 -16.03 -5.16 -6.33
C VAL A 249 -15.12 -6.32 -6.73
N LEU A 250 -15.69 -7.50 -7.00
CA LEU A 250 -14.89 -8.67 -7.43
C LEU A 250 -14.15 -8.44 -8.76
N ARG A 251 -14.76 -7.73 -9.72
CA ARG A 251 -14.09 -7.38 -10.98
C ARG A 251 -12.89 -6.45 -10.77
N VAL A 252 -12.94 -5.55 -9.79
CA VAL A 252 -11.80 -4.68 -9.45
C VAL A 252 -10.59 -5.52 -9.02
N HIS A 253 -10.80 -6.64 -8.34
CA HIS A 253 -9.75 -7.61 -7.98
C HIS A 253 -9.26 -8.50 -9.14
N GLY A 254 -9.71 -8.24 -10.36
CA GLY A 254 -9.29 -9.00 -11.55
C GLY A 254 -10.00 -10.33 -11.74
N PHE A 255 -11.15 -10.54 -11.09
CA PHE A 255 -11.99 -11.72 -11.32
C PHE A 255 -12.85 -11.57 -12.57
N LEU A 256 -13.03 -12.69 -13.27
CA LEU A 256 -13.98 -12.84 -14.36
C LEU A 256 -15.31 -13.31 -13.77
N ILE A 257 -16.34 -12.49 -13.91
CA ILE A 257 -17.65 -12.71 -13.27
C ILE A 257 -18.71 -12.98 -14.33
N GLY A 258 -19.27 -14.19 -14.31
CA GLY A 258 -20.50 -14.57 -15.00
C GLY A 258 -21.71 -14.45 -14.06
N VAL A 259 -22.84 -13.96 -14.57
CA VAL A 259 -24.10 -13.86 -13.81
C VAL A 259 -25.11 -14.83 -14.39
N ASP A 260 -25.70 -15.66 -13.55
CA ASP A 260 -26.79 -16.59 -13.91
C ASP A 260 -27.91 -16.53 -12.86
N GLY A 261 -28.95 -15.75 -13.15
CA GLY A 261 -30.02 -15.47 -12.19
C GLY A 261 -29.50 -14.79 -10.92
N ASN A 262 -29.62 -15.45 -9.78
CA ASN A 262 -29.07 -15.00 -8.49
C ASN A 262 -27.72 -15.64 -8.14
N LYS A 263 -27.07 -16.31 -9.10
CA LYS A 263 -25.76 -16.92 -8.93
C LYS A 263 -24.67 -16.11 -9.64
N LEU A 264 -23.50 -16.06 -9.02
CA LEU A 264 -22.26 -15.58 -9.61
C LEU A 264 -21.31 -16.75 -9.86
N ILE A 265 -20.80 -16.83 -11.08
CA ILE A 265 -19.73 -17.73 -11.48
C ILE A 265 -18.45 -16.91 -11.48
N ILE A 266 -17.53 -17.22 -10.57
CA ILE A 266 -16.33 -16.44 -10.31
C ILE A 266 -15.13 -17.27 -10.75
N ARG A 267 -14.35 -16.71 -11.66
CA ARG A 267 -13.07 -17.26 -12.13
C ARG A 267 -11.97 -16.24 -11.90
N ALA A 268 -10.75 -16.69 -11.74
CA ALA A 268 -9.59 -15.81 -11.69
C ALA A 268 -8.71 -15.97 -12.93
N SER A 269 -8.03 -14.89 -13.31
CA SER A 269 -6.84 -14.99 -14.14
C SER A 269 -5.66 -15.50 -13.30
N ASP A 270 -4.56 -15.89 -13.94
CA ASP A 270 -3.31 -16.29 -13.27
C ASP A 270 -2.88 -15.29 -12.18
N LYS A 271 -3.14 -13.98 -12.39
CA LYS A 271 -2.76 -12.93 -11.44
C LYS A 271 -3.54 -12.97 -10.13
N SER A 272 -4.82 -13.31 -10.18
CA SER A 272 -5.73 -13.27 -9.02
C SER A 272 -6.10 -14.66 -8.51
N GLN A 273 -5.53 -15.73 -9.08
CA GLN A 273 -5.86 -17.10 -8.70
C GLN A 273 -5.52 -17.39 -7.24
N ALA A 274 -4.40 -16.84 -6.75
CA ALA A 274 -4.05 -16.94 -5.34
C ALA A 274 -5.11 -16.30 -4.43
N LEU A 275 -5.61 -15.12 -4.81
CA LEU A 275 -6.68 -14.44 -4.09
C LEU A 275 -7.95 -15.28 -4.06
N LEU A 276 -8.37 -15.83 -5.21
CA LEU A 276 -9.57 -16.67 -5.28
C LEU A 276 -9.44 -17.91 -4.38
N ASN A 277 -8.30 -18.58 -4.41
CA ASN A 277 -8.04 -19.74 -3.56
C ASN A 277 -8.12 -19.35 -2.09
N ALA A 278 -7.47 -18.25 -1.69
CA ALA A 278 -7.50 -17.77 -0.31
C ALA A 278 -8.92 -17.40 0.16
N LEU A 279 -9.74 -16.83 -0.74
CA LEU A 279 -11.14 -16.49 -0.46
C LEU A 279 -12.01 -17.73 -0.22
N ILE A 280 -11.75 -18.82 -0.94
CA ILE A 280 -12.47 -20.10 -0.82
C ILE A 280 -11.98 -20.87 0.41
N ASP A 281 -10.66 -21.10 0.52
CA ASP A 281 -10.04 -21.97 1.53
C ASP A 281 -10.30 -21.47 2.97
N ASN A 282 -10.43 -20.16 3.14
CA ASN A 282 -10.67 -19.53 4.44
C ASN A 282 -12.12 -19.04 4.63
N ASN A 283 -13.03 -19.41 3.71
CA ASN A 283 -14.42 -18.98 3.68
C ASN A 283 -14.65 -17.44 3.77
N LEU A 284 -13.70 -16.67 3.23
CA LEU A 284 -13.74 -15.21 3.30
C LEU A 284 -14.76 -14.64 2.33
N ILE A 285 -15.04 -15.33 1.22
CA ILE A 285 -16.00 -14.83 0.24
C ILE A 285 -17.42 -14.73 0.84
N GLU A 286 -17.85 -15.73 1.60
CA GLU A 286 -19.13 -15.69 2.31
C GLU A 286 -19.12 -14.61 3.39
N HIS A 287 -18.02 -14.52 4.15
CA HIS A 287 -17.88 -13.56 5.24
C HIS A 287 -17.95 -12.10 4.81
N TYR A 288 -17.25 -11.73 3.72
CA TYR A 288 -17.13 -10.33 3.29
C TYR A 288 -18.21 -9.88 2.31
N PHE A 289 -18.83 -10.81 1.56
CA PHE A 289 -19.76 -10.47 0.49
C PHE A 289 -21.21 -10.94 0.73
N ASP A 290 -21.52 -11.57 1.87
CA ASP A 290 -22.86 -12.08 2.20
C ASP A 290 -23.43 -12.98 1.08
N VAL A 291 -22.61 -13.95 0.68
CA VAL A 291 -22.91 -14.94 -0.35
C VAL A 291 -22.81 -16.35 0.24
N GLU A 292 -23.37 -17.34 -0.47
CA GLU A 292 -23.29 -18.75 -0.12
C GLU A 292 -22.57 -19.51 -1.24
N ILE A 293 -21.49 -20.22 -0.93
CA ILE A 293 -20.79 -21.08 -1.89
C ILE A 293 -21.71 -22.25 -2.23
N SER A 294 -22.05 -22.37 -3.51
CA SER A 294 -22.87 -23.48 -4.02
C SER A 294 -22.02 -24.60 -4.63
N GLU A 295 -21.00 -24.26 -5.42
CA GLU A 295 -20.17 -25.23 -6.15
C GLU A 295 -18.74 -24.71 -6.28
N ILE A 296 -17.76 -25.62 -6.29
CA ILE A 296 -16.34 -25.33 -6.57
C ILE A 296 -15.85 -26.30 -7.64
N HIS A 297 -15.27 -25.79 -8.71
CA HIS A 297 -14.76 -26.55 -9.84
C HIS A 297 -13.25 -26.36 -10.00
N LEU A 298 -12.54 -27.47 -10.20
CA LEU A 298 -11.15 -27.48 -10.68
C LEU A 298 -11.18 -27.33 -12.20
N GLN A 299 -10.35 -26.43 -12.74
CA GLN A 299 -10.19 -26.25 -14.19
C GLN A 299 -8.97 -27.01 -14.74
#